data_AF-A0A1M7YI84-F1
#
_entry.id   AF-A0A1M7YI84-F1
#
_cell.length_a   1.000
_cell.length_b   1.000
_cell.length_c   1.000
_cell.angle_alpha   90.00
_cell.angle_beta   90.00
_cell.angle_gamma   90.00
#
_symmetry.space_group_name_H-M   'P 1'
#
loop_
_entity.id
_entity.type
_entity.pdbx_description
1 polymer ?
#
loop_
_entity_poly.entity_id
_entity_poly.type
_entity_poly.pdbx_seq_one_letter_code
_entity_poly.pdbx_strand_id
1 'polypeptide(L)'
;MDIINILQTNLLKLSRQHTEETLGDRRDYLGASDIGQCPRKVIHERIHPHEHDLATLLRFERGHMAEEIVAKVFTAAGFTNFERQVEIMASSEVAPFIVHIDFVFTSWSSKVKSILEVKSCSVPSAPYGSWESQLYAQMGALAEQYPDYTIKGALLSLDLAAGEVGFFQGYQPNDTIFKHLKNKAEDMWIAYQAMLQGNEVELATEPGLLCGGYCNYLLNCPRFAAQEAPDLVGVVEDLQQLQAEEKQLKARIDPLKKNLLAVVQKVGTIKVNSSILRQRNQSRKSINLEKLETVLADLGQSISDFQEPSTCSSWLDIKRCKVA
;
A
#
# COMPACT_ATOMS: atom_id res chain seq x y z
N MET A 1 7.05 26.18 -22.16
CA MET A 1 7.41 24.74 -22.12
C MET A 1 6.92 24.23 -20.78
N ASP A 2 5.92 23.35 -20.77
CA ASP A 2 5.34 22.84 -19.53
C ASP A 2 6.09 21.56 -19.10
N ILE A 3 6.91 21.70 -18.06
CA ILE A 3 7.74 20.61 -17.56
C ILE A 3 6.90 19.46 -16.99
N ILE A 4 5.72 19.75 -16.42
CA ILE A 4 4.84 18.74 -15.83
C ILE A 4 4.29 17.84 -16.94
N ASN A 5 3.81 18.45 -18.02
CA ASN A 5 3.32 17.71 -19.18
C ASN A 5 4.42 16.89 -19.88
N ILE A 6 5.65 17.44 -19.95
CA ILE A 6 6.82 16.71 -20.48
C ILE A 6 7.10 15.48 -19.62
N LEU A 7 7.15 15.63 -18.30
CA LEU A 7 7.38 14.52 -17.39
C LEU A 7 6.30 13.45 -17.54
N GLN A 8 5.02 13.81 -17.50
CA GLN A 8 3.92 12.85 -17.60
C GLN A 8 3.97 12.08 -18.93
N THR A 9 4.10 12.79 -20.05
CA THR A 9 4.12 12.16 -21.39
C THR A 9 5.30 11.21 -21.56
N ASN A 10 6.49 11.60 -21.10
CA ASN A 10 7.68 10.77 -21.26
C ASN A 10 7.73 9.62 -20.26
N LEU A 11 7.26 9.81 -19.03
CA LEU A 11 7.12 8.73 -18.06
C LEU A 11 6.10 7.68 -18.53
N LEU A 12 5.01 8.09 -19.17
CA LEU A 12 4.06 7.15 -19.76
C LEU A 12 4.72 6.30 -20.85
N LYS A 13 5.54 6.93 -21.70
CA LYS A 13 6.30 6.22 -22.74
C LYS A 13 7.32 5.25 -22.13
N LEU A 14 8.09 5.69 -21.14
CA LEU A 14 9.09 4.88 -20.45
C LEU A 14 8.46 3.68 -19.76
N SER A 15 7.34 3.89 -19.05
CA SER A 15 6.59 2.82 -18.38
C SER A 15 6.08 1.76 -19.36
N ARG A 16 5.61 2.16 -20.55
CA ARG A 16 5.20 1.21 -21.61
C ARG A 16 6.39 0.42 -22.14
N GLN A 17 7.49 1.09 -22.48
CA GLN A 17 8.72 0.45 -22.96
C GLN A 17 9.27 -0.54 -21.95
N HIS A 18 9.35 -0.14 -20.68
CA HIS A 18 9.82 -1.01 -19.62
C HIS A 18 8.92 -2.24 -19.44
N THR A 19 7.60 -2.06 -19.48
CA THR A 19 6.64 -3.19 -19.41
C THR A 19 6.84 -4.15 -20.58
N GLU A 20 7.00 -3.64 -21.82
CA GLU A 20 7.25 -4.47 -22.99
C GLU A 20 8.58 -5.25 -22.88
N GLU A 21 9.63 -4.60 -22.38
CA GLU A 21 10.97 -5.20 -22.22
C GLU A 21 11.07 -6.24 -21.10
N THR A 22 10.29 -6.07 -20.02
CA THR A 22 10.42 -6.89 -18.81
C THR A 22 9.27 -7.86 -18.58
N LEU A 23 8.05 -7.49 -18.97
CA LEU A 23 6.83 -8.24 -18.66
C LEU A 23 6.09 -8.71 -19.93
N GLY A 24 6.49 -8.23 -21.12
CA GLY A 24 5.80 -8.53 -22.38
C GLY A 24 4.36 -8.01 -22.43
N ASP A 25 3.50 -8.69 -23.21
CA ASP A 25 2.07 -8.33 -23.30
C ASP A 25 1.28 -8.92 -22.14
N ARG A 26 0.96 -8.07 -21.16
CA ARG A 26 0.21 -8.45 -19.96
C ARG A 26 -1.26 -8.80 -20.22
N ARG A 27 -1.75 -8.67 -21.47
CA ARG A 27 -3.08 -9.17 -21.86
C ARG A 27 -3.10 -10.69 -22.01
N ASP A 28 -1.95 -11.30 -22.26
CA ASP A 28 -1.84 -12.71 -22.62
C ASP A 28 -1.60 -13.64 -21.42
N TYR A 29 -1.45 -13.09 -20.21
CA TYR A 29 -1.23 -13.88 -18.98
C TYR A 29 -1.66 -13.14 -17.72
N LEU A 30 -1.84 -13.85 -16.60
CA LEU A 30 -2.04 -13.29 -15.26
C LEU A 30 -0.73 -13.33 -14.45
N GLY A 31 -0.38 -12.19 -13.84
CA GLY A 31 0.77 -12.06 -12.95
C GLY A 31 0.45 -12.42 -11.50
N ALA A 32 1.48 -12.76 -10.70
CA ALA A 32 1.32 -12.91 -9.24
C ALA A 32 0.72 -11.65 -8.58
N SER A 33 1.14 -10.46 -9.04
CA SER A 33 0.62 -9.16 -8.58
C SER A 33 -0.85 -8.93 -8.95
N ASP A 34 -1.34 -9.57 -10.01
CA ASP A 34 -2.74 -9.49 -10.43
C ASP A 34 -3.60 -10.37 -9.53
N ILE A 35 -3.15 -11.59 -9.27
CA ILE A 35 -3.86 -12.57 -8.42
C ILE A 35 -3.90 -12.12 -6.96
N GLY A 36 -2.90 -11.36 -6.50
CA GLY A 36 -2.92 -10.73 -5.19
C GLY A 36 -3.91 -9.56 -5.05
N GLN A 37 -4.59 -9.15 -6.12
CA GLN A 37 -5.55 -8.05 -6.14
C GLN A 37 -6.99 -8.53 -6.34
N CYS A 38 -7.93 -7.58 -6.17
CA CYS A 38 -9.35 -7.81 -6.41
C CYS A 38 -9.62 -8.18 -7.89
N PRO A 39 -10.23 -9.35 -8.18
CA PRO A 39 -10.52 -9.82 -9.53
C PRO A 39 -11.22 -8.78 -10.42
N ARG A 40 -12.30 -8.19 -9.90
CA ARG A 40 -13.07 -7.17 -10.62
C ARG A 40 -12.21 -5.97 -11.03
N LYS A 41 -11.33 -5.51 -10.16
CA LYS A 41 -10.43 -4.39 -10.47
C LYS A 41 -9.51 -4.77 -11.62
N VAL A 42 -8.78 -5.87 -11.48
CA VAL A 42 -7.78 -6.34 -12.46
C VAL A 42 -8.41 -6.54 -13.84
N ILE A 43 -9.53 -7.25 -13.90
CA ILE A 43 -10.19 -7.60 -15.17
C ILE A 43 -10.70 -6.34 -15.87
N HIS A 44 -11.34 -5.41 -15.14
CA HIS A 44 -11.78 -4.17 -15.75
C HIS A 44 -10.62 -3.27 -16.21
N GLU A 45 -9.52 -3.19 -15.45
CA GLU A 45 -8.32 -2.44 -15.87
C GLU A 45 -7.69 -3.01 -17.14
N ARG A 46 -7.77 -4.32 -17.34
CA ARG A 46 -7.28 -4.98 -18.56
C ARG A 46 -8.17 -4.74 -19.77
N ILE A 47 -9.49 -4.76 -19.59
CA ILE A 47 -10.45 -4.55 -20.70
C ILE A 47 -10.52 -3.07 -21.07
N HIS A 48 -10.48 -2.19 -20.06
CA HIS A 48 -10.60 -0.75 -20.22
C HIS A 48 -9.35 -0.08 -19.62
N PRO A 49 -8.18 -0.21 -20.29
CA PRO A 49 -6.96 0.41 -19.81
C PRO A 49 -7.15 1.92 -19.76
N HIS A 50 -6.74 2.53 -18.66
CA HIS A 50 -6.76 3.97 -18.46
C HIS A 50 -5.32 4.48 -18.44
N GLU A 51 -5.13 5.73 -18.82
CA GLU A 51 -3.81 6.35 -18.67
C GLU A 51 -3.54 6.66 -17.21
N HIS A 52 -2.33 6.32 -16.76
CA HIS A 52 -1.90 6.58 -15.40
C HIS A 52 -1.59 8.06 -15.20
N ASP A 53 -1.99 8.60 -14.06
CA ASP A 53 -1.62 9.95 -13.64
C ASP A 53 -0.11 10.03 -13.31
N LEU A 54 0.41 11.26 -13.26
CA LEU A 54 1.83 11.49 -12.96
C LEU A 54 2.25 10.87 -11.62
N ALA A 55 1.37 10.91 -10.61
CA ALA A 55 1.65 10.33 -9.29
C ALA A 55 1.84 8.81 -9.34
N THR A 56 1.04 8.11 -10.15
CA THR A 56 1.15 6.66 -10.34
C THR A 56 2.38 6.30 -11.17
N LEU A 57 2.67 7.05 -12.24
CA LEU A 57 3.88 6.86 -13.04
C LEU A 57 5.15 7.01 -12.19
N LEU A 58 5.22 8.07 -11.37
CA LEU A 58 6.34 8.26 -10.43
C LEU A 58 6.43 7.16 -9.37
N ARG A 59 5.29 6.57 -8.98
CA ARG A 59 5.26 5.44 -8.05
C ARG A 59 5.89 4.19 -8.67
N PHE A 60 5.64 3.93 -9.95
CA PHE A 60 6.26 2.81 -10.68
C PHE A 60 7.76 2.99 -10.80
N GLU A 61 8.22 4.17 -11.24
CA GLU A 61 9.66 4.48 -11.29
C GLU A 61 10.34 4.30 -9.94
N ARG A 62 9.68 4.73 -8.86
CA ARG A 62 10.20 4.55 -7.49
C ARG A 62 10.32 3.06 -7.12
N GLY A 63 9.42 2.20 -7.60
CA GLY A 63 9.52 0.75 -7.47
C GLY A 63 10.78 0.21 -8.13
N HIS A 64 10.99 0.53 -9.41
CA HIS A 64 12.17 0.12 -10.16
C HIS A 64 13.48 0.63 -9.53
N MET A 65 13.47 1.86 -9.03
CA MET A 65 14.61 2.42 -8.28
C MET A 65 14.91 1.61 -7.02
N ALA A 66 13.89 1.15 -6.30
CA ALA A 66 14.07 0.36 -5.09
C ALA A 66 14.73 -0.98 -5.41
N GLU A 67 14.27 -1.70 -6.43
CA GLU A 67 14.91 -2.94 -6.89
C GLU A 67 16.36 -2.71 -7.34
N GLU A 68 16.62 -1.65 -8.11
CA GLU A 68 17.98 -1.26 -8.52
C GLU A 68 18.91 -1.02 -7.33
N ILE A 69 18.42 -0.35 -6.29
CA ILE A 69 19.17 -0.12 -5.04
C ILE A 69 19.50 -1.46 -4.37
N VAL A 70 18.51 -2.35 -4.25
CA VAL A 70 18.68 -3.67 -3.63
C VAL A 70 19.73 -4.50 -4.38
N ALA A 71 19.64 -4.55 -5.71
CA ALA A 71 20.61 -5.25 -6.56
C ALA A 71 22.04 -4.72 -6.35
N LYS A 72 22.21 -3.39 -6.33
CA LYS A 72 23.52 -2.75 -6.10
C LYS A 72 24.08 -3.05 -4.72
N VAL A 73 23.24 -3.05 -3.69
CA VAL A 73 23.63 -3.37 -2.31
C VAL A 73 24.13 -4.81 -2.21
N PHE A 74 23.39 -5.79 -2.75
CA PHE A 74 23.82 -7.19 -2.70
C PHE A 74 25.10 -7.43 -3.50
N THR A 75 25.21 -6.81 -4.68
CA THR A 75 26.44 -6.89 -5.50
C THR A 75 27.64 -6.32 -4.74
N ALA A 76 27.49 -5.14 -4.12
CA ALA A 76 28.54 -4.51 -3.33
C ALA A 76 28.91 -5.32 -2.08
N ALA A 77 27.96 -6.05 -1.50
CA ALA A 77 28.18 -6.99 -0.40
C ALA A 77 28.81 -8.33 -0.86
N GLY A 78 29.10 -8.49 -2.15
CA GLY A 78 29.79 -9.66 -2.70
C GLY A 78 28.88 -10.85 -3.00
N PHE A 79 27.56 -10.67 -2.98
CA PHE A 79 26.64 -11.72 -3.42
C PHE A 79 26.71 -11.86 -4.95
N THR A 80 26.98 -13.08 -5.41
CA THR A 80 27.03 -13.42 -6.84
C THR A 80 26.01 -14.48 -7.22
N ASN A 81 25.18 -14.91 -6.27
CA ASN A 81 24.30 -16.07 -6.38
C ASN A 81 22.82 -15.68 -6.43
N PHE A 82 22.50 -14.51 -6.97
CA PHE A 82 21.13 -14.07 -7.16
C PHE A 82 20.85 -13.70 -8.61
N GLU A 83 19.63 -14.00 -9.03
CA GLU A 83 19.07 -13.64 -10.32
C GLU A 83 17.99 -12.59 -10.08
N ARG A 84 17.86 -11.62 -10.99
CA ARG A 84 16.83 -10.58 -10.95
C ARG A 84 15.71 -10.90 -11.92
N GLN A 85 14.50 -10.46 -11.62
CA GLN A 85 13.36 -10.50 -12.55
C GLN A 85 13.16 -11.91 -13.15
N VAL A 86 13.15 -12.92 -12.28
CA VAL A 86 13.01 -14.33 -12.70
C VAL A 86 11.56 -14.61 -13.05
N GLU A 87 11.33 -15.05 -14.29
CA GLU A 87 10.02 -15.47 -14.77
C GLU A 87 9.80 -16.97 -14.59
N ILE A 88 8.64 -17.35 -14.08
CA ILE A 88 8.23 -18.75 -13.95
C ILE A 88 6.78 -18.90 -14.37
N MET A 89 6.53 -19.80 -15.33
CA MET A 89 5.18 -20.24 -15.66
C MET A 89 4.71 -21.24 -14.60
N ALA A 90 3.70 -20.88 -13.82
CA ALA A 90 3.05 -21.79 -12.89
C ALA A 90 2.23 -22.85 -13.66
N SER A 91 2.14 -24.06 -13.12
CA SER A 91 1.34 -25.11 -13.76
C SER A 91 -0.16 -24.79 -13.69
N SER A 92 -0.78 -24.63 -14.86
CA SER A 92 -2.21 -24.36 -15.02
C SER A 92 -2.65 -24.77 -16.43
N GLU A 93 -3.77 -25.49 -16.52
CA GLU A 93 -4.33 -25.94 -17.81
C GLU A 93 -5.23 -24.88 -18.46
N VAL A 94 -5.69 -23.91 -17.68
CA VAL A 94 -6.71 -22.93 -18.08
C VAL A 94 -6.14 -21.54 -18.24
N ALA A 95 -5.42 -21.06 -17.22
CA ALA A 95 -4.86 -19.72 -17.19
C ALA A 95 -3.36 -19.73 -17.53
N PRO A 96 -2.89 -18.90 -18.47
CA PRO A 96 -1.48 -18.54 -18.58
C PRO A 96 -1.10 -17.73 -17.32
N PHE A 97 -0.43 -18.38 -16.38
CA PHE A 97 -0.05 -17.80 -15.10
C PHE A 97 1.47 -17.71 -15.00
N ILE A 98 1.99 -16.49 -15.15
CA ILE A 98 3.42 -16.19 -15.05
C ILE A 98 3.68 -15.42 -13.75
N VAL A 99 4.56 -15.94 -12.90
CA VAL A 99 5.08 -15.19 -11.76
C VAL A 99 6.38 -14.51 -12.15
N HIS A 100 6.49 -13.24 -11.79
CA HIS A 100 7.70 -12.44 -11.90
C HIS A 100 8.27 -12.28 -10.51
N ILE A 101 9.52 -12.67 -10.31
CA ILE A 101 10.17 -12.65 -9.00
C ILE A 101 11.34 -11.66 -9.05
N ASP A 102 11.28 -10.63 -8.20
CA ASP A 102 12.30 -9.57 -8.20
C ASP A 102 13.71 -10.13 -8.00
N PHE A 103 13.89 -11.03 -7.03
CA PHE A 103 15.16 -11.67 -6.73
C PHE A 103 14.99 -13.14 -6.32
N VAL A 104 15.80 -14.01 -6.93
CA VAL A 104 15.96 -15.41 -6.50
C VAL A 104 17.43 -15.65 -6.14
N PHE A 105 17.69 -15.86 -4.87
CA PHE A 105 18.99 -16.29 -4.37
C PHE A 105 19.08 -17.81 -4.40
N THR A 106 20.19 -18.35 -4.88
CA THR A 106 20.38 -19.79 -4.92
C THR A 106 21.62 -20.25 -4.17
N SER A 107 21.43 -21.23 -3.27
CA SER A 107 22.50 -22.01 -2.66
C SER A 107 22.51 -23.42 -3.24
N TRP A 108 23.45 -23.67 -4.14
CA TRP A 108 23.56 -24.96 -4.84
C TRP A 108 23.93 -26.11 -3.90
N SER A 109 24.86 -25.88 -2.97
CA SER A 109 25.32 -26.92 -2.04
C SER A 109 24.24 -27.36 -1.06
N SER A 110 23.41 -26.43 -0.60
CA SER A 110 22.33 -26.70 0.35
C SER A 110 20.99 -27.00 -0.32
N LYS A 111 20.93 -26.93 -1.66
CA LYS A 111 19.68 -26.97 -2.45
C LYS A 111 18.59 -26.05 -1.88
N VAL A 112 18.93 -24.79 -1.65
CA VAL A 112 17.98 -23.76 -1.18
C VAL A 112 17.83 -22.68 -2.23
N LYS A 113 16.59 -22.32 -2.56
CA LYS A 113 16.27 -21.10 -3.30
C LYS A 113 15.48 -20.16 -2.41
N SER A 114 15.85 -18.89 -2.38
CA SER A 114 15.21 -17.88 -1.53
C SER A 114 14.73 -16.71 -2.38
N ILE A 115 13.46 -16.41 -2.28
CA ILE A 115 12.79 -15.30 -2.95
C ILE A 115 12.88 -14.06 -2.05
N LEU A 116 13.19 -12.92 -2.65
CA LEU A 116 13.06 -11.62 -2.02
C LEU A 116 12.22 -10.71 -2.93
N GLU A 117 11.02 -10.38 -2.48
CA GLU A 117 10.10 -9.46 -3.16
C GLU A 117 10.25 -8.05 -2.56
N VAL A 118 10.40 -7.02 -3.40
CA VAL A 118 10.70 -5.65 -3.00
C VAL A 118 9.48 -4.74 -3.18
N LYS A 119 9.21 -3.91 -2.17
CA LYS A 119 8.12 -2.94 -2.17
C LYS A 119 8.65 -1.53 -1.87
N SER A 120 8.19 -0.54 -2.63
CA SER A 120 8.60 0.87 -2.42
C SER A 120 7.48 1.73 -1.84
N CYS A 121 7.35 1.70 -0.51
CA CYS A 121 6.41 2.50 0.25
C CYS A 121 6.83 2.63 1.71
N SER A 122 6.07 3.41 2.48
CA SER A 122 6.20 3.45 3.93
C SER A 122 6.10 2.05 4.52
N VAL A 123 6.97 1.76 5.49
CA VAL A 123 7.06 0.43 6.10
C VAL A 123 5.80 0.17 6.94
N PRO A 124 4.97 -0.83 6.60
CA PRO A 124 3.80 -1.14 7.41
C PRO A 124 4.22 -1.94 8.66
N SER A 125 3.36 -2.01 9.67
CA SER A 125 3.58 -2.85 10.87
C SER A 125 3.52 -4.34 10.54
N ALA A 126 2.72 -4.72 9.55
CA ALA A 126 2.62 -6.06 8.97
C ALA A 126 2.44 -5.95 7.45
N PRO A 127 2.89 -6.93 6.66
CA PRO A 127 2.69 -6.93 5.21
C PRO A 127 1.21 -6.87 4.84
N TYR A 128 0.90 -6.19 3.73
CA TYR A 128 -0.46 -6.24 3.19
C TYR A 128 -0.76 -7.64 2.62
N GLY A 129 -1.99 -8.12 2.78
CA GLY A 129 -2.37 -9.46 2.30
C GLY A 129 -2.16 -9.66 0.80
N SER A 130 -2.21 -8.60 -0.01
CA SER A 130 -1.88 -8.66 -1.45
C SER A 130 -0.40 -8.94 -1.70
N TRP A 131 0.50 -8.44 -0.86
CA TRP A 131 1.93 -8.74 -0.93
C TRP A 131 2.22 -10.17 -0.53
N GLU A 132 1.56 -10.65 0.53
CA GLU A 132 1.71 -12.04 0.96
C GLU A 132 1.17 -12.99 -0.10
N SER A 133 0.01 -12.70 -0.69
CA SER A 133 -0.56 -13.50 -1.78
C SER A 133 0.37 -13.57 -2.99
N GLN A 134 0.97 -12.43 -3.38
CA GLN A 134 1.97 -12.39 -4.45
C GLN A 134 3.18 -13.27 -4.10
N LEU A 135 3.72 -13.16 -2.87
CA LEU A 135 4.86 -13.97 -2.43
C LEU A 135 4.53 -15.48 -2.40
N TYR A 136 3.35 -15.86 -1.90
CA TYR A 136 2.93 -17.26 -1.88
C TYR A 136 2.75 -17.83 -3.29
N ALA A 137 2.23 -17.04 -4.24
CA ALA A 137 2.19 -17.40 -5.65
C ALA A 137 3.59 -17.66 -6.22
N GLN A 138 4.53 -16.75 -5.99
CA GLN A 138 5.91 -16.88 -6.45
C GLN A 138 6.62 -18.10 -5.84
N MET A 139 6.49 -18.30 -4.53
CA MET A 139 7.08 -19.46 -3.83
C MET A 139 6.51 -20.78 -4.32
N GLY A 140 5.20 -20.86 -4.54
CA GLY A 140 4.55 -22.07 -5.03
C GLY A 140 5.01 -22.44 -6.45
N ALA A 141 5.03 -21.46 -7.36
CA ALA A 141 5.49 -21.69 -8.73
C ALA A 141 6.97 -22.09 -8.78
N LEU A 142 7.82 -21.45 -7.97
CA LEU A 142 9.23 -21.82 -7.86
C LEU A 142 9.42 -23.22 -7.27
N ALA A 143 8.59 -23.62 -6.30
CA ALA A 143 8.63 -24.98 -5.74
C ALA A 143 8.21 -26.04 -6.77
N GLU A 144 7.22 -25.76 -7.61
CA GLU A 144 6.82 -26.65 -8.71
C GLU A 144 7.96 -26.85 -9.73
N GLN A 145 8.66 -25.78 -10.09
CA GLN A 145 9.77 -25.85 -11.04
C GLN A 145 11.02 -26.53 -10.45
N TYR A 146 11.25 -26.40 -9.15
CA TYR A 146 12.42 -26.93 -8.46
C TYR A 146 12.04 -27.81 -7.25
N PRO A 147 11.43 -28.99 -7.47
CA PRO A 147 10.91 -29.84 -6.40
C PRO A 147 11.99 -30.37 -5.44
N ASP A 148 13.25 -30.42 -5.89
CA ASP A 148 14.39 -30.85 -5.08
C ASP A 148 14.98 -29.73 -4.19
N TYR A 149 14.46 -28.50 -4.29
CA TYR A 149 14.96 -27.35 -3.55
C TYR A 149 14.02 -26.98 -2.40
N THR A 150 14.62 -26.62 -1.26
CA THR A 150 13.87 -25.91 -0.22
C THR A 150 13.67 -24.47 -0.64
N ILE A 151 12.42 -24.04 -0.74
CA ILE A 151 12.06 -22.66 -1.09
C ILE A 151 11.80 -21.85 0.19
N LYS A 152 12.27 -20.60 0.21
CA LYS A 152 12.02 -19.62 1.27
C LYS A 152 11.61 -18.29 0.65
N GLY A 153 10.82 -17.50 1.37
CA GLY A 153 10.40 -16.18 0.92
C GLY A 153 10.67 -15.10 1.96
N ALA A 154 10.84 -13.87 1.47
CA ALA A 154 10.86 -12.67 2.27
C ALA A 154 10.33 -11.47 1.48
N LEU A 155 9.79 -10.50 2.20
CA LEU A 155 9.38 -9.19 1.69
C LEU A 155 10.30 -8.12 2.24
N LEU A 156 10.77 -7.23 1.37
CA LEU A 156 11.56 -6.07 1.72
C LEU A 156 10.80 -4.80 1.34
N SER A 157 10.41 -4.00 2.32
CA SER A 157 9.83 -2.67 2.10
C SER A 157 10.91 -1.61 2.25
N LEU A 158 11.06 -0.75 1.24
CA LEU A 158 11.99 0.38 1.25
C LEU A 158 11.21 1.69 1.17
N ASP A 159 11.26 2.47 2.24
CA ASP A 159 10.82 3.86 2.20
C ASP A 159 12.01 4.74 1.80
N LEU A 160 12.11 5.03 0.50
CA LEU A 160 13.18 5.86 -0.04
C LEU A 160 13.13 7.32 0.43
N ALA A 161 11.98 7.79 0.93
CA ALA A 161 11.82 9.16 1.40
C ALA A 161 12.18 9.29 2.89
N ALA A 162 11.72 8.36 3.72
CA ALA A 162 12.00 8.34 5.16
C ALA A 162 13.35 7.68 5.50
N GLY A 163 13.92 6.90 4.58
CA GLY A 163 15.13 6.11 4.83
C GLY A 163 14.88 4.90 5.72
N GLU A 164 13.64 4.38 5.73
CA GLU A 164 13.25 3.22 6.54
C GLU A 164 13.26 1.93 5.73
N VAL A 165 13.60 0.83 6.40
CA VAL A 165 13.66 -0.51 5.81
C VAL A 165 12.85 -1.47 6.66
N GLY A 166 11.84 -2.08 6.05
CA GLY A 166 11.05 -3.16 6.63
C GLY A 166 11.47 -4.49 6.03
N PHE A 167 11.71 -5.49 6.87
CA PHE A 167 12.07 -6.83 6.42
C PHE A 167 11.18 -7.88 7.09
N PHE A 168 10.38 -8.57 6.28
CA PHE A 168 9.44 -9.58 6.72
C PHE A 168 9.89 -10.93 6.16
N GLN A 169 10.23 -11.85 7.05
CA GLN A 169 10.89 -13.11 6.71
C GLN A 169 10.21 -14.30 7.38
N GLY A 170 10.63 -15.50 6.99
CA GLY A 170 10.11 -16.75 7.56
C GLY A 170 9.00 -17.39 6.74
N TYR A 171 8.71 -16.84 5.55
CA TYR A 171 7.75 -17.42 4.63
C TYR A 171 8.30 -18.72 4.03
N GLN A 172 7.41 -19.70 3.93
CA GLN A 172 7.64 -20.98 3.28
C GLN A 172 6.48 -21.24 2.31
N PRO A 173 6.68 -22.04 1.25
CA PRO A 173 5.58 -22.46 0.40
C PRO A 173 4.43 -23.06 1.22
N ASN A 174 3.21 -22.78 0.77
CA ASN A 174 2.01 -23.36 1.35
C ASN A 174 1.11 -23.83 0.21
N ASP A 175 1.03 -25.15 0.03
CA ASP A 175 0.31 -25.76 -1.10
C ASP A 175 -1.17 -25.41 -1.12
N THR A 176 -1.80 -25.23 0.05
CA THR A 176 -3.22 -24.88 0.14
C THR A 176 -3.45 -23.46 -0.33
N ILE A 177 -2.63 -22.50 0.15
CA ILE A 177 -2.70 -21.11 -0.31
C ILE A 177 -2.38 -21.04 -1.79
N PHE A 178 -1.32 -21.70 -2.24
CA PHE A 178 -0.92 -21.67 -3.64
C PHE A 178 -1.97 -22.27 -4.57
N LYS A 179 -2.57 -23.42 -4.20
CA LYS A 179 -3.69 -24.00 -4.95
C LYS A 179 -4.89 -23.05 -5.01
N HIS A 180 -5.22 -22.37 -3.92
CA HIS A 180 -6.28 -21.37 -3.92
C HIS A 180 -5.96 -20.20 -4.87
N LEU A 181 -4.73 -19.70 -4.87
CA LEU A 181 -4.29 -18.64 -5.78
C LEU A 181 -4.31 -19.09 -7.25
N LYS A 182 -3.96 -20.35 -7.54
CA LYS A 182 -4.09 -20.92 -8.89
C LYS A 182 -5.55 -20.98 -9.34
N ASN A 183 -6.45 -21.52 -8.52
CA ASN A 183 -7.88 -21.55 -8.84
C ASN A 183 -8.42 -20.14 -9.07
N LYS A 184 -8.02 -19.17 -8.23
CA LYS A 184 -8.38 -17.76 -8.42
C LYS A 184 -7.88 -17.23 -9.76
N ALA A 185 -6.66 -17.57 -10.18
CA ALA A 185 -6.14 -17.19 -11.49
C ALA A 185 -6.96 -17.80 -12.63
N GLU A 186 -7.36 -19.07 -12.52
CA GLU A 186 -8.21 -19.75 -13.50
C GLU A 186 -9.59 -19.08 -13.62
N ASP A 187 -10.26 -18.84 -12.50
CA ASP A 187 -11.55 -18.15 -12.46
C ASP A 187 -11.46 -16.73 -13.06
N MET A 188 -10.41 -15.99 -12.70
CA MET A 188 -10.13 -14.66 -13.25
C MET A 188 -9.92 -14.70 -14.76
N TRP A 189 -9.17 -15.70 -15.25
CA TRP A 189 -8.88 -15.83 -16.67
C TRP A 189 -10.11 -16.21 -17.47
N ILE A 190 -10.91 -17.17 -17.00
CA ILE A 190 -12.18 -17.56 -17.62
C ILE A 190 -13.10 -16.34 -17.73
N ALA A 191 -13.26 -15.59 -16.64
CA ALA A 191 -14.08 -14.37 -16.63
C ALA A 191 -13.56 -13.32 -17.61
N TYR A 192 -12.25 -13.09 -17.65
CA TYR A 192 -11.62 -12.16 -18.60
C TYR A 192 -11.89 -12.56 -20.05
N GLN A 193 -11.67 -13.83 -20.40
CA GLN A 193 -11.89 -14.36 -21.75
C GLN A 193 -13.38 -14.28 -22.15
N ALA A 194 -14.29 -14.60 -21.24
CA ALA A 194 -15.73 -14.49 -21.49
C ALA A 194 -16.14 -13.03 -21.76
N MET A 195 -15.59 -12.06 -21.02
CA MET A 195 -15.85 -10.65 -21.28
C MET A 195 -15.25 -10.16 -22.61
N LEU A 196 -14.06 -10.64 -23.02
CA LEU A 196 -13.50 -10.34 -24.34
C LEU A 196 -14.39 -10.85 -25.48
N GLN A 197 -15.13 -11.93 -25.26
CA GLN A 197 -16.12 -12.47 -26.20
C GLN A 197 -17.46 -11.71 -26.18
N GLY A 198 -17.58 -10.66 -25.37
CA GLY A 198 -18.81 -9.86 -25.25
C GLY A 198 -19.85 -10.44 -24.30
N ASN A 199 -19.52 -11.45 -23.49
CA ASN A 199 -20.44 -11.98 -22.48
C ASN A 199 -20.50 -11.04 -21.28
N GLU A 200 -21.70 -10.91 -20.70
CA GLU A 200 -21.88 -10.25 -19.41
C GLU A 200 -21.48 -11.23 -18.29
N VAL A 201 -20.48 -10.84 -17.50
CA VAL A 201 -19.92 -11.68 -16.43
C VAL A 201 -19.97 -10.90 -15.12
N GLU A 202 -20.56 -11.51 -14.09
CA GLU A 202 -20.48 -10.97 -12.74
C GLU A 202 -19.09 -11.27 -12.16
N LEU A 203 -18.30 -10.21 -11.95
CA LEU A 203 -16.93 -10.33 -11.47
C LEU A 203 -16.86 -10.38 -9.95
N ALA A 204 -16.11 -11.36 -9.44
CA ALA A 204 -15.82 -11.47 -8.01
C ALA A 204 -15.17 -10.19 -7.45
N THR A 205 -15.55 -9.82 -6.23
CA THR A 205 -15.02 -8.64 -5.54
C THR A 205 -14.32 -9.03 -4.26
N GLU A 206 -13.19 -8.40 -3.99
CA GLU A 206 -12.43 -8.53 -2.74
C GLU A 206 -12.19 -7.12 -2.17
N PRO A 207 -13.11 -6.62 -1.34
CA PRO A 207 -13.01 -5.29 -0.76
C PRO A 207 -11.86 -5.22 0.26
N GLY A 208 -11.17 -4.08 0.29
CA GLY A 208 -10.08 -3.86 1.24
C GLY A 208 -9.70 -2.39 1.35
N LEU A 209 -8.71 -2.09 2.20
CA LEU A 209 -8.24 -0.73 2.47
C LEU A 209 -7.76 0.02 1.22
N LEU A 210 -7.28 -0.71 0.21
CA LEU A 210 -6.77 -0.12 -1.03
C LEU A 210 -7.88 0.31 -2.00
N CYS A 211 -9.15 -0.03 -1.73
CA CYS A 211 -10.26 0.34 -2.59
C CYS A 211 -10.39 1.86 -2.78
N GLY A 212 -10.26 2.65 -1.71
CA GLY A 212 -10.46 4.10 -1.75
C GLY A 212 -9.39 4.88 -2.53
N GLY A 213 -8.13 4.46 -2.44
CA GLY A 213 -7.01 5.17 -3.06
C GLY A 213 -6.54 4.62 -4.40
N TYR A 214 -6.91 3.37 -4.74
CA TYR A 214 -6.28 2.63 -5.84
C TYR A 214 -7.26 1.85 -6.73
N CYS A 215 -8.57 1.96 -6.54
CA CYS A 215 -9.56 1.30 -7.39
C CYS A 215 -10.41 2.33 -8.15
N ASN A 216 -10.17 2.45 -9.47
CA ASN A 216 -10.95 3.35 -10.33
C ASN A 216 -12.40 2.91 -10.53
N TYR A 217 -12.73 1.68 -10.13
CA TYR A 217 -14.06 1.08 -10.25
C TYR A 217 -14.77 0.97 -8.89
N LEU A 218 -14.38 1.80 -7.92
CA LEU A 218 -15.00 1.83 -6.60
C LEU A 218 -16.44 2.35 -6.66
N LEU A 219 -16.68 3.43 -7.41
CA LEU A 219 -17.99 4.11 -7.46
C LEU A 219 -19.13 3.21 -7.96
N ASN A 220 -18.80 2.21 -8.78
CA ASN A 220 -19.75 1.25 -9.32
C ASN A 220 -19.49 -0.18 -8.81
N CYS A 221 -18.75 -0.34 -7.71
CA CYS A 221 -18.48 -1.64 -7.15
C CYS A 221 -19.76 -2.20 -6.47
N PRO A 222 -20.26 -3.37 -6.90
CA PRO A 222 -21.51 -3.92 -6.37
C PRO A 222 -21.46 -4.17 -4.86
N ARG A 223 -20.27 -4.45 -4.31
CA ARG A 223 -20.10 -4.62 -2.87
C ARG A 223 -20.50 -3.37 -2.09
N PHE A 224 -20.02 -2.20 -2.51
CA PHE A 224 -20.29 -0.96 -1.79
C PHE A 224 -21.66 -0.37 -2.14
N ALA A 225 -22.27 -0.79 -3.25
CA ALA A 225 -23.64 -0.44 -3.60
C ALA A 225 -24.65 -0.95 -2.58
N ALA A 226 -24.38 -2.12 -1.97
CA ALA A 226 -25.21 -2.69 -0.90
C ALA A 226 -25.12 -1.91 0.44
N GLN A 227 -24.25 -0.90 0.54
CA GLN A 227 -23.93 -0.15 1.77
C GLN A 227 -23.47 -1.02 2.96
N GLU A 228 -23.14 -2.28 2.71
CA GLU A 228 -22.60 -3.23 3.68
C GLU A 228 -21.30 -3.84 3.15
N ALA A 229 -20.23 -3.72 3.93
CA ALA A 229 -18.90 -4.24 3.60
C ALA A 229 -18.33 -5.02 4.79
N PRO A 230 -18.84 -6.24 5.09
CA PRO A 230 -18.39 -7.04 6.22
C PRO A 230 -16.91 -7.42 6.13
N ASP A 231 -16.31 -7.41 4.93
CA ASP A 231 -14.88 -7.64 4.71
C ASP A 231 -13.99 -6.60 5.42
N LEU A 232 -14.54 -5.43 5.76
CA LEU A 232 -13.82 -4.37 6.47
C LEU A 232 -13.97 -4.43 7.99
N VAL A 233 -14.73 -5.38 8.54
CA VAL A 233 -14.99 -5.46 10.00
C VAL A 233 -13.69 -5.54 10.79
N GLY A 234 -12.78 -6.47 10.45
CA GLY A 234 -11.51 -6.62 11.17
C GLY A 234 -10.66 -5.36 11.15
N VAL A 235 -10.62 -4.66 10.01
CA VAL A 235 -9.90 -3.39 9.86
C VAL A 235 -10.49 -2.29 10.74
N VAL A 236 -11.82 -2.23 10.85
CA VAL A 236 -12.50 -1.26 11.72
C VAL A 236 -12.26 -1.59 13.19
N GLU A 237 -12.26 -2.86 13.56
CA GLU A 237 -11.94 -3.34 14.92
C GLU A 237 -10.51 -2.98 15.32
N ASP A 238 -9.53 -3.25 14.44
CA ASP A 238 -8.13 -2.88 14.64
C ASP A 238 -7.97 -1.37 14.85
N LEU A 239 -8.63 -0.55 14.03
CA LEU A 239 -8.60 0.90 14.17
C LEU A 239 -9.21 1.37 15.50
N GLN A 240 -10.33 0.77 15.91
CA GLN A 240 -10.96 1.07 17.20
C GLN A 240 -10.05 0.69 18.38
N GLN A 241 -9.35 -0.44 18.28
CA GLN A 241 -8.37 -0.86 19.27
C GLN A 241 -7.22 0.15 19.36
N LEU A 242 -6.62 0.54 18.23
CA LEU A 242 -5.55 1.53 18.18
C LEU A 242 -5.99 2.88 18.76
N GLN A 243 -7.21 3.34 18.49
CA GLN A 243 -7.76 4.56 19.10
C GLN A 243 -7.93 4.44 20.62
N ALA A 244 -8.30 3.26 21.12
CA ALA A 244 -8.39 3.01 22.56
C ALA A 244 -7.00 3.03 23.22
N GLU A 245 -6.01 2.41 22.58
CA GLU A 245 -4.61 2.43 23.02
C GLU A 245 -4.03 3.84 23.00
N GLU A 246 -4.27 4.63 21.95
CA GLU A 246 -3.87 6.03 21.86
C GLU A 246 -4.43 6.83 23.05
N LYS A 247 -5.72 6.66 23.35
CA LYS A 247 -6.37 7.33 24.48
C LYS A 247 -5.73 6.94 25.83
N GLN A 248 -5.42 5.66 26.04
CA GLN A 248 -4.75 5.19 27.25
C GLN A 248 -3.32 5.74 27.37
N LEU A 249 -2.56 5.74 26.28
CA LEU A 249 -1.21 6.32 26.24
C LEU A 249 -1.24 7.81 26.53
N LYS A 250 -2.20 8.54 25.95
CA LYS A 250 -2.38 9.98 26.19
C LYS A 250 -2.69 10.28 27.67
N ALA A 251 -3.54 9.48 28.30
CA ALA A 251 -3.83 9.57 29.73
C ALA A 251 -2.61 9.35 30.63
N ARG A 252 -1.58 8.62 30.17
CA ARG A 252 -0.30 8.43 30.88
C ARG A 252 0.73 9.52 30.56
N ILE A 253 0.78 9.96 29.31
CA ILE A 253 1.73 10.98 28.82
C ILE A 253 1.41 12.35 29.42
N ASP A 254 0.14 12.75 29.45
CA ASP A 254 -0.26 14.11 29.82
C ASP A 254 0.09 14.45 31.29
N PRO A 255 -0.15 13.58 32.29
CA PRO A 255 0.32 13.81 33.65
C PRO A 255 1.84 13.90 33.76
N LEU A 256 2.60 13.05 33.06
CA LEU A 256 4.07 13.09 33.07
C LEU A 256 4.59 14.41 32.49
N LYS A 257 4.05 14.85 31.35
CA LYS A 257 4.38 16.16 30.75
C LYS A 257 4.05 17.29 31.71
N LYS A 258 2.88 17.26 32.36
CA LYS A 258 2.46 18.27 33.33
C LYS A 258 3.43 18.33 34.52
N ASN A 259 3.84 17.18 35.06
CA ASN A 259 4.77 17.11 36.18
C ASN A 259 6.16 17.64 35.79
N LEU A 260 6.70 17.23 34.64
CA LEU A 260 7.99 17.72 34.14
C LEU A 260 7.95 19.23 33.84
N LEU A 261 6.85 19.73 33.27
CA LEU A 261 6.65 21.15 33.05
C LEU A 261 6.65 21.94 34.37
N ALA A 262 6.00 21.41 35.41
CA ALA A 262 5.96 22.03 36.73
C ALA A 262 7.35 22.11 37.40
N VAL A 263 8.22 21.13 37.15
CA VAL A 263 9.64 21.19 37.58
C VAL A 263 10.35 22.33 36.86
N VAL A 264 10.31 22.33 35.52
CA VAL A 264 10.99 23.33 34.69
C VAL A 264 10.50 24.76 34.97
N GLN A 265 9.22 24.94 35.31
CA GLN A 265 8.67 26.23 35.75
C GLN A 265 9.33 26.77 37.02
N LYS A 266 9.80 25.90 37.91
CA LYS A 266 10.43 26.30 39.19
C LYS A 266 11.94 26.47 39.08
N VAL A 267 12.63 25.55 38.39
CA VAL A 267 14.10 25.52 38.34
C VAL A 267 14.69 26.07 37.04
N GLY A 268 13.87 26.39 36.04
CA GLY A 268 14.34 26.78 34.72
C GLY A 268 14.76 25.58 33.87
N THR A 269 15.59 25.83 32.86
CA THR A 269 16.01 24.81 31.89
C THR A 269 16.94 23.79 32.56
N ILE A 270 16.64 22.50 32.41
CA ILE A 270 17.43 21.40 33.00
C ILE A 270 17.82 20.36 31.95
N LYS A 271 19.00 19.76 32.10
CA LYS A 271 19.49 18.65 31.26
C LYS A 271 19.29 17.33 32.01
N VAL A 272 18.69 16.34 31.34
CA VAL A 272 18.49 14.99 31.86
C VAL A 272 19.06 14.01 30.84
N ASN A 273 20.20 13.39 31.13
CA ASN A 273 20.97 12.56 30.20
C ASN A 273 21.25 13.29 28.87
N SER A 274 20.75 12.74 27.76
CA SER A 274 20.85 13.29 26.40
C SER A 274 19.74 14.31 26.06
N SER A 275 18.85 14.62 26.99
CA SER A 275 17.66 15.47 26.77
C SER A 275 17.73 16.81 27.50
N ILE A 276 17.14 17.86 26.91
CA ILE A 276 16.98 19.17 27.53
C ILE A 276 15.49 19.45 27.75
N LEU A 277 15.11 19.70 29.01
CA LEU A 277 13.76 20.10 29.40
C LEU A 277 13.72 21.62 29.56
N ARG A 278 12.84 22.29 28.80
CA ARG A 278 12.60 23.73 28.88
C ARG A 278 11.14 24.06 28.64
N GLN A 279 10.65 25.12 29.26
CA GLN A 279 9.35 25.69 28.95
C GLN A 279 9.47 26.55 27.70
N ARG A 280 8.60 26.31 26.71
CA ARG A 280 8.38 27.22 25.60
C ARG A 280 6.97 27.78 25.73
N ASN A 281 6.87 29.10 25.76
CA ASN A 281 5.58 29.77 25.68
C ASN A 281 5.32 30.11 24.20
N GLN A 282 4.20 29.64 23.68
CA GLN A 282 3.73 30.01 22.35
C GLN A 282 2.47 30.86 22.55
N SER A 283 2.58 32.18 22.37
CA SER A 283 1.43 33.06 22.41
C SER A 283 0.69 32.97 21.08
N ARG A 284 -0.51 32.40 21.06
CA ARG A 284 -1.46 32.62 19.96
C ARG A 284 -2.28 33.86 20.26
N LYS A 285 -2.34 34.79 19.31
CA LYS A 285 -3.37 35.83 19.32
C LYS A 285 -4.63 35.21 18.77
N SER A 286 -5.66 35.06 19.60
CA SER A 286 -7.00 34.67 19.15
C SER A 286 -7.84 35.91 18.93
N ILE A 287 -8.63 35.91 17.87
CA ILE A 287 -9.63 36.95 17.63
C ILE A 287 -10.81 36.67 18.58
N ASN A 288 -11.26 37.69 19.30
CA ASN A 288 -12.48 37.60 20.09
C ASN A 288 -13.67 37.84 19.15
N LEU A 289 -14.32 36.75 18.75
CA LEU A 289 -15.41 36.78 17.78
C LEU A 289 -16.62 37.53 18.31
N GLU A 290 -16.97 37.41 19.60
CA GLU A 290 -18.12 38.14 20.19
C GLU A 290 -17.95 39.66 20.11
N LYS A 291 -16.75 40.16 20.43
CA LYS A 291 -16.43 41.59 20.30
C LYS A 291 -16.42 42.03 18.84
N LEU A 292 -15.90 41.18 17.96
CA LEU A 292 -15.88 41.47 16.52
C LEU A 292 -17.32 41.52 15.96
N GLU A 293 -18.20 40.61 16.38
CA GLU A 293 -19.60 40.57 15.97
C GLU A 293 -20.34 41.83 16.42
N THR A 294 -20.06 42.32 17.63
CA THR A 294 -20.61 43.59 18.13
C THR A 294 -20.18 44.77 17.24
N VAL A 295 -18.88 44.84 16.91
CA VAL A 295 -18.33 45.90 16.04
C VAL A 295 -18.88 45.82 14.62
N LEU A 296 -19.06 44.62 14.08
CA LEU A 296 -19.63 44.41 12.75
C LEU A 296 -21.13 44.75 12.72
N ALA A 297 -21.88 44.43 13.78
CA ALA A 297 -23.28 44.79 13.91
C ALA A 297 -23.49 46.31 13.90
N ASP A 298 -22.62 47.08 14.57
CA ASP A 298 -22.62 48.55 14.53
C ASP A 298 -22.37 49.11 13.11
N LEU A 299 -21.70 48.34 12.26
CA LEU A 299 -21.44 48.65 10.85
C LEU A 299 -22.50 48.07 9.89
N GLY A 300 -23.55 47.41 10.43
CA GLY A 300 -24.59 46.75 9.63
C GLY A 300 -24.11 45.49 8.89
N GLN A 301 -23.04 44.87 9.37
CA GLN A 301 -22.42 43.66 8.79
C GLN A 301 -22.47 42.50 9.78
N SER A 302 -22.34 41.27 9.26
CA SER A 302 -22.26 40.04 10.03
C SER A 302 -20.89 39.38 9.87
N ILE A 303 -20.47 38.58 10.85
CA ILE A 303 -19.27 37.73 10.72
C ILE A 303 -19.37 36.82 9.49
N SER A 304 -20.58 36.33 9.17
CA SER A 304 -20.83 35.47 8.00
C SER A 304 -20.42 36.12 6.68
N ASP A 305 -20.46 37.45 6.58
CA ASP A 305 -20.12 38.21 5.36
C ASP A 305 -18.62 38.13 5.04
N PHE A 306 -17.82 37.72 6.02
CA PHE A 306 -16.36 37.58 5.94
C PHE A 306 -15.90 36.12 6.07
N GLN A 307 -16.84 35.17 6.15
CA GLN A 307 -16.53 33.75 6.20
C GLN A 307 -16.47 33.19 4.78
N GLU A 308 -15.25 32.99 4.28
CA GLU A 308 -15.06 32.14 3.11
C GLU A 308 -15.17 30.67 3.53
N PRO A 309 -15.82 29.80 2.72
CA PRO A 309 -15.80 28.38 2.98
C PRO A 309 -14.36 27.89 2.96
N SER A 310 -13.81 27.63 4.15
CA SER A 310 -12.53 26.96 4.29
C SER A 310 -12.64 25.56 3.66
N THR A 311 -11.56 25.06 3.06
CA THR A 311 -11.45 23.65 2.70
C THR A 311 -11.76 22.82 3.94
N CYS A 312 -12.96 22.24 3.98
CA CYS A 312 -13.43 21.45 5.10
C CYS A 312 -12.47 20.26 5.20
N SER A 313 -11.71 20.19 6.30
CA SER A 313 -10.93 18.99 6.58
C SER A 313 -11.92 17.84 6.71
N SER A 314 -11.86 16.86 5.82
CA SER A 314 -12.63 15.64 5.98
C SER A 314 -11.97 14.78 7.06
N TRP A 315 -12.77 14.22 7.97
CA TRP A 315 -12.30 13.24 8.95
C TRP A 315 -13.21 12.02 8.92
N LEU A 316 -12.61 10.86 9.22
CA LEU A 316 -13.36 9.63 9.40
C LEU A 316 -14.07 9.67 10.77
N ASP A 317 -15.38 9.51 10.77
CA ASP A 317 -16.18 9.35 11.99
C ASP A 317 -16.68 7.90 12.07
N ILE A 318 -16.44 7.25 13.22
CA ILE A 318 -16.82 5.85 13.45
C ILE A 318 -17.84 5.82 14.57
N LYS A 319 -19.09 5.52 14.22
CA LYS A 319 -20.20 5.36 15.17
C LYS A 319 -20.73 3.94 15.12
N ARG A 320 -21.06 3.37 16.28
CA ARG A 320 -21.81 2.10 16.34
C ARG A 320 -23.24 2.35 15.89
N CYS A 321 -23.71 1.59 14.90
CA CYS A 321 -25.14 1.53 14.61
C CYS A 321 -25.89 1.03 15.84
N LYS A 322 -26.98 1.70 16.21
CA LYS A 322 -27.91 1.17 17.21
C LYS A 322 -28.57 -0.05 16.58
N VAL A 323 -28.47 -1.20 17.25
CA VAL A 323 -29.24 -2.38 16.87
C VAL A 323 -30.72 -2.03 17.03
N ALA A 324 -31.49 -2.19 15.95
CA ALA A 324 -32.95 -2.03 15.96
C ALA A 324 -33.60 -3.21 16.69
#